data_AF-A0A2P6W9P2-F1
#
_entry.id   AF-A0A2P6W9P2-F1
#
_cell.length_a   1.000
_cell.length_b   1.000
_cell.length_c   1.000
_cell.angle_alpha   90.00
_cell.angle_beta   90.00
_cell.angle_gamma   90.00
#
_symmetry.space_group_name_H-M   'P 1'
#
loop_
_entity.id
_entity.type
_entity.pdbx_description
1 polymer ?
#
loop_
_entity_poly.entity_id
_entity_poly.type
_entity_poly.pdbx_seq_one_letter_code
_entity_poly.pdbx_strand_id
1 'polypeptide(L)' 'MVTAKVIEVIGEQGHRSVRKIRCRVIEGPEEGKILVRNVRGPIREDDVVHIKETEMEG' A
#
# COMPACT_ATOMS: atom_id res chain seq x y z
N MET A 1 11.44 1.78 -6.80
CA MET A 1 10.86 1.09 -5.64
C MET A 1 10.82 2.07 -4.47
N VAL A 2 9.70 2.13 -3.76
CA VAL A 2 9.55 2.96 -2.54
C VAL A 2 9.02 2.10 -1.40
N THR A 3 9.40 2.44 -0.18
CA THR A 3 8.94 1.74 1.03
C THR A 3 7.83 2.56 1.66
N ALA A 4 6.70 1.93 1.96
CA ALA A 4 5.55 2.60 2.57
C ALA A 4 5.03 1.83 3.79
N LYS A 5 4.60 2.57 4.80
CA LYS A 5 3.97 2.04 6.01
C LYS A 5 2.45 2.12 5.91
N VAL A 6 1.76 1.03 6.19
CA VAL A 6 0.30 0.97 6.19
C VAL A 6 -0.25 1.85 7.32
N ILE A 7 -1.18 2.74 6.96
CA ILE A 7 -1.89 3.62 7.89
C ILE A 7 -3.27 3.06 8.20
N GLU A 8 -3.94 2.50 7.19
CA GLU A 8 -5.33 2.06 7.29
C GLU A 8 -5.58 0.90 6.32
N VAL A 9 -6.25 -0.15 6.80
CA VAL A 9 -6.80 -1.20 5.94
C VAL A 9 -8.23 -0.84 5.59
N ILE A 10 -8.45 -0.33 4.37
CA ILE A 10 -9.73 0.26 3.93
C ILE A 10 -10.81 -0.82 3.77
N GLY A 11 -10.44 -2.03 3.34
CA GLY A 11 -11.37 -3.14 3.20
C GLY A 11 -10.94 -4.20 2.18
N GLU A 12 -11.75 -5.25 2.04
CA GLU A 12 -11.56 -6.30 1.03
C GLU A 12 -12.10 -5.86 -0.34
N GLN A 13 -11.41 -6.18 -1.43
CA GLN A 13 -11.85 -5.86 -2.79
C GLN A 13 -11.96 -7.12 -3.66
N GLY A 14 -13.19 -7.48 -4.04
CA GLY A 14 -13.51 -8.49 -5.05
C GLY A 14 -13.24 -9.95 -4.63
N HIS A 15 -11.97 -10.35 -4.57
CA HIS A 15 -11.54 -11.69 -4.17
C HIS A 15 -11.07 -11.65 -2.70
N ARG A 16 -11.43 -12.64 -1.88
CA ARG A 16 -11.12 -12.72 -0.43
C ARG A 16 -9.62 -12.60 -0.08
N SER A 17 -8.73 -12.56 -1.07
CA SER A 17 -7.28 -12.43 -0.90
C SER A 17 -6.74 -11.03 -1.21
N VAL A 18 -7.54 -10.07 -1.68
CA VAL A 18 -7.09 -8.71 -2.01
C VAL A 18 -7.66 -7.71 -1.02
N ARG A 19 -6.78 -6.91 -0.41
CA ARG A 19 -7.12 -5.83 0.51
C ARG A 19 -6.67 -4.50 -0.04
N LYS A 20 -7.54 -3.51 0.07
CA LYS A 20 -7.22 -2.12 -0.27
C LYS A 20 -6.66 -1.44 0.97
N ILE A 21 -5.51 -0.81 0.85
CA ILE A 21 -4.81 -0.14 1.94
C ILE A 21 -4.52 1.31 1.61
N ARG A 22 -4.47 2.14 2.65
CA ARG A 22 -3.84 3.46 2.64
C ARG A 22 -2.47 3.33 3.30
N CYS A 23 -1.43 3.81 2.65
CA CYS A 23 -0.06 3.77 3.18
C CYS A 23 0.63 5.11 2.97
N ARG A 24 1.64 5.39 3.80
CA ARG A 24 2.50 6.56 3.68
C ARG A 24 3.89 6.11 3.28
N VAL A 25 4.46 6.72 2.26
CA VAL A 25 5.86 6.49 1.88
C VAL A 25 6.77 6.96 3.01
N ILE A 26 7.63 6.08 3.49
CA ILE A 26 8.59 6.34 4.58
C ILE A 26 10.03 6.36 4.08
N GLU A 27 10.27 5.93 2.85
CA GLU A 27 11.59 5.95 2.22
C GLU A 27 11.46 6.02 0.69
N GLY A 28 12.24 6.91 0.08
CA GLY A 28 12.34 7.09 -1.37
C GLY A 28 12.00 8.52 -1.83
N PRO A 29 12.00 8.78 -3.15
CA PRO A 29 11.81 10.13 -3.70
C PRO A 29 10.43 10.74 -3.41
N GLU A 30 9.45 9.93 -3.02
CA GLU A 30 8.09 10.36 -2.69
C GLU A 30 7.80 10.30 -1.17
N GLU A 31 8.82 10.40 -0.31
CA GLU A 31 8.66 10.34 1.14
C GLU A 31 7.58 11.31 1.65
N GLY A 32 6.74 10.84 2.58
CA GLY A 32 5.60 11.58 3.12
C GLY A 32 4.32 11.48 2.30
N LYS A 33 4.37 11.06 1.03
CA LYS A 33 3.20 10.91 0.17
C LYS A 33 2.26 9.81 0.68
N ILE A 34 0.96 10.06 0.60
CA ILE A 34 -0.08 9.07 0.90
C ILE A 34 -0.52 8.38 -0.38
N LEU A 35 -0.46 7.06 -0.38
CA LEU A 35 -0.82 6.21 -1.52
C LEU A 35 -1.93 5.25 -1.13
N VAL A 36 -2.79 4.93 -2.10
CA VAL A 36 -3.78 3.85 -1.98
C VAL A 36 -3.33 2.70 -2.88
N ARG A 37 -3.23 1.50 -2.32
CA ARG A 37 -2.74 0.31 -3.04
C ARG A 37 -3.58 -0.92 -2.70
N ASN A 38 -3.64 -1.84 -3.66
CA ASN A 38 -4.18 -3.17 -3.44
C ASN A 38 -3.02 -4.11 -3.10
N VAL A 39 -3.15 -4.85 -2.00
CA VAL A 39 -2.19 -5.87 -1.58
C VAL A 39 -2.87 -7.23 -1.53
N ARG A 40 -2.11 -8.28 -1.81
CA ARG A 40 -2.58 -9.65 -1.69
C ARG A 40 -2.15 -10.25 -0.36
N GLY A 41 -3.07 -10.94 0.30
CA GLY A 41 -2.82 -11.65 1.55
C GLY A 41 -3.14 -10.83 2.81
N PRO A 42 -2.81 -11.39 3.99
CA PRO A 42 -3.02 -10.71 5.25
C PRO A 42 -2.12 -9.47 5.36
N ILE A 43 -2.72 -8.35 5.75
CA ILE A 43 -2.07 -7.08 6.04
C ILE A 43 -2.77 -6.42 7.23
N ARG A 44 -2.03 -5.65 8.02
CA ARG A 44 -2.50 -4.87 9.17
C ARG A 44 -1.95 -3.45 9.11
N GLU A 45 -2.49 -2.59 9.95
CA GLU A 45 -1.89 -1.28 10.21
C GLU A 45 -0.46 -1.46 10.73
N ASP A 46 0.39 -0.47 10.45
CA ASP A 46 1.82 -0.45 10.72
C ASP A 46 2.71 -1.44 9.95
N ASP A 47 2.14 -2.37 9.18
CA ASP A 47 2.94 -3.21 8.26
C ASP A 47 3.70 -2.35 7.23
N VAL A 48 4.82 -2.87 6.73
CA VAL A 48 5.64 -2.22 5.72
C VAL A 48 5.51 -2.93 4.39
N VAL A 49 5.24 -2.18 3.33
CA VAL A 49 5.10 -2.68 1.96
C VAL A 49 6.12 -2.03 1.05
N HIS A 50 6.63 -2.81 0.09
CA HIS A 50 7.52 -2.33 -0.96
C HIS A 50 6.71 -2.13 -2.23
N ILE A 51 6.67 -0.91 -2.73
CA ILE A 51 5.94 -0.54 -3.94
C ILE A 51 6.95 -0.49 -5.07
N LYS A 52 6.85 -1.44 -6.02
CA LYS A 52 7.77 -1.50 -7.16
C LYS A 52 7.53 -0.35 -8.15
N GLU A 53 6.27 -0.11 -8.49
CA GLU A 53 5.85 0.90 -9.47
C GLU A 53 4.92 1.91 -8.81
N THR A 54 5.29 3.19 -8.89
CA THR A 54 4.49 4.32 -8.38
C THR A 54 3.39 4.74 -9.37
N GLU A 55 3.45 4.26 -10.61
CA GLU A 55 2.43 4.45 -11.64
C GLU A 55 1.38 3.33 -11.54
N MET A 56 0.09 3.70 -11.50
CA MET A 56 -0.97 2.74 -11.79
C MET A 56 -0.90 2.46 -13.29
N GLU A 57 -0.80 1.20 -13.72
CA GLU A 57 -1.21 0.83 -15.07
C GLU A 57 -2.63 1.39 -15.28
N GLY A 58 -2.72 2.43 -16.10
CA GLY A 58 -3.96 2.88 -16.70
C GLY A 58 -4.21 2.07 -17.97
#